data_AF-A0A9D1XFI7-F1
#
_entry.id   AF-A0A9D1XFI7-F1
#
_cell.length_a   1.000
_cell.length_b   1.000
_cell.length_c   1.000
_cell.angle_alpha   90.00
_cell.angle_beta   90.00
_cell.angle_gamma   90.00
#
_symmetry.space_group_name_H-M   'P 1'
#
loop_
_entity.id
_entity.type
_entity.pdbx_description
1 polymer ?
#
loop_
_entity_poly.entity_id
_entity_poly.type
_entity_poly.pdbx_seq_one_letter_code
_entity_poly.pdbx_strand_id
1 'polypeptide(L)'
;MRKQWIQGCAALAVSLFAVFGLPHAVQAETPETALEGVYIENISVGGMNEEEITEAVNARVEELKNCVISLNAGNQSVQTTAGELGLICTNMDVVRQALYAGQRGNVLDRFKVQRYLEETGPEVLELQFSVDEQAVRSVIENQAGAMNTAAVDATLTLEDGSFVVHEGQDGYVINTDASVEKVVNYMSTDWHGGNGGVILVTDVDEAQGDTEQLALVHDALGSSSTDYSGSNSNRKQNVKRGAELVNGTILYPGEEFSMQEIVVPFTEENGYAPAASYEMGSVVETYGGGICQVSTTLYLAVLRAELEVTERHNHSMIVNYVKPSMDAAIAEGYKDFKFVNNTDAPIYIMGYADGSEIGFVIYGHETRDPNRKVTYESETLTTTESTTELVADSSASYGSVTLESSGHTGYTARLWKVVTVNGEETREQVNSSTYNMTPNTYHVGTSTSDSAALAAMQSAIASNDLSKVSEAAAQYPGGTSPASSSSDTGSSISDSGRTTDNSSSGSGSSGSSSSGGSSGGGDSGTSSSGQGSSGGQTDSAQTSGEQSSDTGGEGGGE
;
A
#
# COMPACT_ATOMS: atom_id res chain seq x y z
N MET A 1 21.77 -6.69 -65.37
CA MET A 1 22.45 -7.97 -65.70
C MET A 1 21.41 -9.08 -65.44
N ARG A 2 20.71 -9.67 -66.42
CA ARG A 2 21.10 -10.84 -67.27
C ARG A 2 21.90 -11.88 -66.45
N LYS A 3 21.60 -13.19 -66.38
CA LYS A 3 20.78 -14.16 -67.16
C LYS A 3 20.78 -15.49 -66.34
N GLN A 4 19.65 -16.19 -66.22
CA GLN A 4 19.28 -17.47 -66.85
C GLN A 4 19.89 -18.78 -66.26
N TRP A 5 19.06 -19.68 -65.67
CA TRP A 5 18.40 -20.91 -66.19
C TRP A 5 19.17 -22.19 -65.80
N ILE A 6 18.52 -23.31 -65.42
CA ILE A 6 18.03 -24.36 -66.33
C ILE A 6 16.95 -25.24 -65.66
N GLN A 7 15.95 -25.60 -66.48
CA GLN A 7 14.85 -26.56 -66.26
C GLN A 7 15.20 -27.99 -66.71
N GLY A 8 14.37 -28.96 -66.33
CA GLY A 8 14.09 -30.19 -67.11
C GLY A 8 13.91 -31.43 -66.22
N CYS A 9 12.97 -32.35 -66.41
CA CYS A 9 11.99 -32.61 -67.47
C CYS A 9 10.88 -33.53 -66.94
N ALA A 10 9.66 -33.33 -67.45
CA ALA A 10 8.56 -34.29 -67.41
C ALA A 10 8.69 -35.30 -68.56
N ALA A 11 8.14 -36.51 -68.38
CA ALA A 11 7.79 -37.40 -69.48
C ALA A 11 6.44 -38.09 -69.20
N LEU A 12 5.58 -38.00 -70.21
CA LEU A 12 4.19 -38.45 -70.29
C LEU A 12 4.14 -39.61 -71.29
N ALA A 13 3.37 -40.66 -71.05
CA ALA A 13 2.92 -41.57 -72.09
C ALA A 13 1.55 -42.20 -71.75
N VAL A 14 0.64 -42.14 -72.72
CA VAL A 14 -0.77 -42.55 -72.70
C VAL A 14 -0.96 -43.80 -73.60
N SER A 15 -2.03 -44.56 -73.31
CA SER A 15 -2.72 -45.60 -74.11
C SER A 15 -2.22 -47.05 -73.90
N LEU A 16 -3.05 -48.11 -73.81
CA LEU A 16 -4.24 -48.48 -74.60
C LEU A 16 -5.13 -49.51 -73.83
N PHE A 17 -6.42 -49.55 -74.16
CA PHE A 17 -7.48 -50.45 -73.64
C PHE A 17 -7.18 -51.97 -73.76
N ALA A 18 -7.49 -52.74 -72.71
CA ALA A 18 -7.94 -54.13 -72.82
C ALA A 18 -8.90 -54.48 -71.68
N VAL A 19 -10.20 -54.50 -71.97
CA VAL A 19 -11.23 -55.12 -71.13
C VAL A 19 -11.15 -56.63 -71.37
N PHE A 20 -10.65 -57.39 -70.39
CA PHE A 20 -10.92 -58.83 -70.26
C PHE A 20 -10.88 -59.22 -68.78
N GLY A 21 -12.06 -59.59 -68.27
CA GLY A 21 -12.26 -60.36 -67.05
C GLY A 21 -11.87 -59.66 -65.74
N LEU A 22 -12.85 -59.13 -65.04
CA LEU A 22 -12.79 -58.95 -63.59
C LEU A 22 -12.34 -60.28 -62.95
N PRO A 23 -11.14 -60.42 -62.32
CA PRO A 23 -11.13 -61.19 -61.10
C PRO A 23 -12.05 -60.41 -60.16
N HIS A 24 -13.04 -61.08 -59.60
CA HIS A 24 -13.76 -60.51 -58.47
C HIS A 24 -12.66 -60.04 -57.51
N ALA A 25 -12.56 -58.72 -57.30
CA ALA A 25 -11.85 -58.24 -56.14
C ALA A 25 -12.58 -58.91 -54.98
N VAL A 26 -12.01 -60.00 -54.49
CA VAL A 26 -12.34 -60.52 -53.19
C VAL A 26 -12.03 -59.33 -52.30
N GLN A 27 -13.07 -58.58 -51.93
CA GLN A 27 -12.97 -57.69 -50.80
C GLN A 27 -12.38 -58.58 -49.71
N ALA A 28 -11.13 -58.30 -49.33
CA ALA A 28 -10.57 -58.97 -48.16
C ALA A 28 -11.57 -58.70 -47.05
N GLU A 29 -12.25 -59.74 -46.59
CA GLU A 29 -13.20 -59.63 -45.49
C GLU A 29 -12.48 -58.91 -44.37
N THR A 30 -13.11 -57.84 -43.88
CA THR A 30 -12.65 -57.17 -42.67
C THR A 30 -12.57 -58.24 -41.59
N PRO A 31 -11.40 -58.47 -41.00
CA PRO A 31 -11.29 -59.52 -40.01
C PRO A 31 -12.23 -59.26 -38.85
N GLU A 32 -12.93 -60.30 -38.38
CA GLU A 32 -13.90 -60.16 -37.29
C GLU A 32 -13.21 -59.97 -35.93
N THR A 33 -12.00 -60.52 -35.75
CA THR A 33 -11.24 -60.45 -34.49
C THR A 33 -9.72 -60.35 -34.71
N ALA A 34 -8.99 -59.74 -33.77
CA ALA A 34 -7.53 -59.62 -33.83
C ALA A 34 -6.83 -60.97 -33.58
N LEU A 35 -5.60 -61.14 -34.12
CA LEU A 35 -4.81 -62.34 -33.91
C LEU A 35 -4.35 -62.49 -32.45
N GLU A 36 -4.28 -63.73 -32.00
CA GLU A 36 -3.58 -64.07 -30.75
C GLU A 36 -2.12 -63.58 -30.78
N GLY A 37 -1.67 -63.00 -29.68
CA GLY A 37 -0.32 -62.44 -29.56
C GLY A 37 -0.18 -60.97 -29.98
N VAL A 38 -1.27 -60.28 -30.31
CA VAL A 38 -1.30 -58.82 -30.51
C VAL A 38 -1.66 -58.12 -29.21
N TYR A 39 -0.92 -57.07 -28.88
CA TYR A 39 -1.08 -56.27 -27.67
C TYR A 39 -1.15 -54.77 -28.02
N ILE A 40 -1.92 -54.03 -27.23
CA ILE A 40 -1.83 -52.57 -27.16
C ILE A 40 -1.31 -52.26 -25.75
N GLU A 41 -0.09 -51.73 -25.65
CA GLU A 41 0.68 -51.66 -24.40
C GLU A 41 0.72 -53.02 -23.67
N ASN A 42 0.08 -53.11 -22.50
CA ASN A 42 -0.02 -54.31 -21.67
C ASN A 42 -1.37 -55.04 -21.83
N ILE A 43 -2.23 -54.61 -22.76
CA ILE A 43 -3.57 -55.16 -23.00
C ILE A 43 -3.49 -56.21 -24.10
N SER A 44 -3.80 -57.46 -23.78
CA SER A 44 -3.94 -58.52 -24.78
C SER A 44 -5.25 -58.33 -25.53
N VAL A 45 -5.19 -58.14 -26.85
CA VAL A 45 -6.36 -57.90 -27.71
C VAL A 45 -6.69 -59.09 -28.62
N GLY A 46 -5.93 -60.18 -28.54
CA GLY A 46 -6.20 -61.42 -29.26
C GLY A 46 -7.63 -61.91 -29.06
N GLY A 47 -8.31 -62.22 -30.16
CA GLY A 47 -9.70 -62.70 -30.15
C GLY A 47 -10.76 -61.63 -29.94
N MET A 48 -10.39 -60.37 -29.68
CA MET A 48 -11.32 -59.25 -29.56
C MET A 48 -11.71 -58.68 -30.92
N ASN A 49 -12.96 -58.24 -31.06
CA ASN A 49 -13.43 -57.47 -32.21
C ASN A 49 -13.13 -55.96 -32.04
N GLU A 50 -13.37 -55.16 -33.09
CA GLU A 50 -13.07 -53.72 -33.09
C GLU A 50 -13.71 -52.93 -31.92
N GLU A 51 -14.95 -53.27 -31.55
CA GLU A 51 -15.69 -52.63 -30.45
C GLU A 51 -15.07 -52.99 -29.08
N GLU A 52 -14.74 -54.25 -28.87
CA GLU A 52 -14.08 -54.74 -27.65
C GLU A 52 -12.67 -54.14 -27.47
N ILE A 53 -11.90 -54.03 -28.56
CA ILE A 53 -10.57 -53.39 -28.53
C ILE A 53 -10.72 -51.89 -28.20
N THR A 54 -11.70 -51.22 -28.81
CA THR A 54 -11.98 -49.81 -28.54
C THR A 54 -12.37 -49.60 -27.07
N GLU A 55 -13.21 -50.45 -26.51
CA GLU A 55 -13.61 -50.40 -25.10
C GLU A 55 -12.40 -50.62 -24.18
N ALA A 56 -11.53 -51.57 -24.48
CA ALA A 56 -10.32 -51.83 -23.71
C ALA A 56 -9.33 -50.64 -23.73
N VAL A 57 -9.11 -50.01 -24.89
CA VAL A 57 -8.28 -48.80 -25.01
C VAL A 57 -8.89 -47.64 -24.24
N ASN A 58 -10.20 -47.42 -24.36
CA ASN A 58 -10.88 -46.36 -23.61
C ASN A 58 -10.81 -46.58 -22.10
N ALA A 59 -10.99 -47.81 -21.62
CA ALA A 59 -10.84 -48.14 -20.20
C ALA A 59 -9.43 -47.83 -19.69
N ARG A 60 -8.40 -48.09 -20.50
CA ARG A 60 -7.01 -47.75 -20.17
C ARG A 60 -6.78 -46.25 -20.11
N VAL A 61 -7.32 -45.48 -21.05
CA VAL A 61 -7.25 -44.01 -21.03
C VAL A 61 -7.94 -43.47 -19.77
N GLU A 62 -9.11 -44.01 -19.40
CA GLU A 62 -9.81 -43.62 -18.16
C GLU A 62 -9.03 -43.96 -16.89
N GLU A 63 -8.31 -45.08 -16.86
CA GLU A 63 -7.40 -45.40 -15.75
C GLU A 63 -6.28 -44.36 -15.67
N LEU A 64 -5.64 -44.06 -16.81
CA LEU A 64 -4.54 -43.13 -16.92
C LEU A 64 -4.90 -41.69 -16.55
N LYS A 65 -6.17 -41.29 -16.72
CA LYS A 65 -6.66 -39.98 -16.26
C LYS A 65 -6.47 -39.77 -14.75
N ASN A 66 -6.37 -40.82 -13.95
CA ASN A 66 -6.14 -40.71 -12.50
C ASN A 66 -4.65 -40.58 -12.12
N CYS A 67 -3.73 -40.66 -13.08
CA CYS A 67 -2.30 -40.50 -12.82
C CYS A 67 -1.99 -39.07 -12.36
N VAL A 68 -1.19 -38.95 -11.31
CA VAL A 68 -0.84 -37.66 -10.72
C VAL A 68 0.32 -37.04 -11.48
N ILE A 69 0.13 -35.79 -11.92
CA ILE A 69 1.15 -34.97 -12.57
C ILE A 69 1.51 -33.84 -11.61
N SER A 70 2.78 -33.78 -11.21
CA SER A 70 3.29 -32.73 -10.33
C SER A 70 3.83 -31.56 -11.16
N LEU A 71 3.29 -30.37 -10.98
CA LEU A 71 3.76 -29.13 -11.60
C LEU A 71 4.65 -28.38 -10.60
N ASN A 72 5.90 -28.16 -10.94
CA ASN A 72 6.92 -27.66 -10.01
C ASN A 72 7.43 -26.28 -10.42
N ALA A 73 7.61 -25.36 -9.47
CA ALA A 73 8.25 -24.07 -9.66
C ALA A 73 9.19 -23.81 -8.47
N GLY A 74 10.50 -23.79 -8.70
CA GLY A 74 11.50 -23.73 -7.62
C GLY A 74 11.35 -24.88 -6.61
N ASN A 75 11.13 -24.53 -5.34
CA ASN A 75 10.90 -25.49 -4.24
C ASN A 75 9.41 -25.78 -3.98
N GLN A 76 8.50 -25.15 -4.73
CA GLN A 76 7.06 -25.37 -4.60
C GLN A 76 6.57 -26.35 -5.66
N SER A 77 5.49 -27.06 -5.33
CA SER A 77 4.89 -28.06 -6.19
C SER A 77 3.38 -28.10 -5.96
N VAL A 78 2.62 -28.19 -7.05
CA VAL A 78 1.18 -28.47 -7.04
C VAL A 78 0.91 -29.76 -7.79
N GLN A 79 -0.09 -30.52 -7.34
CA GLN A 79 -0.46 -31.79 -7.95
C GLN A 79 -1.80 -31.65 -8.66
N THR A 80 -1.85 -32.16 -9.88
CA THR A 80 -3.07 -32.32 -10.69
C THR A 80 -3.11 -33.73 -11.23
N THR A 81 -4.18 -34.10 -11.94
CA THR A 81 -4.27 -35.39 -12.62
C THR A 81 -4.15 -35.23 -14.14
N ALA A 82 -3.70 -36.27 -14.83
CA ALA A 82 -3.68 -36.27 -16.29
C ALA A 82 -5.08 -35.98 -16.87
N GLY A 83 -6.14 -36.45 -16.22
CA GLY A 83 -7.52 -36.17 -16.60
C GLY A 83 -7.92 -34.69 -16.47
N GLU A 84 -7.49 -34.01 -15.41
CA GLU A 84 -7.70 -32.57 -15.23
C GLU A 84 -6.93 -31.73 -16.25
N LEU A 85 -5.77 -32.21 -16.70
CA LEU A 85 -5.03 -31.63 -17.82
C LEU A 85 -5.71 -31.91 -19.18
N GLY A 86 -6.80 -32.68 -19.22
CA GLY A 86 -7.51 -33.01 -20.46
C GLY A 86 -6.82 -34.09 -21.29
N LEU A 87 -6.28 -35.13 -20.65
CA LEU A 87 -5.64 -36.27 -21.32
C LEU A 87 -6.52 -36.86 -22.43
N ILE A 88 -5.93 -36.99 -23.62
CA ILE A 88 -6.49 -37.63 -24.79
C ILE A 88 -5.50 -38.64 -25.39
N CYS A 89 -6.03 -39.71 -25.98
CA CYS A 89 -5.28 -40.61 -26.85
C CYS A 89 -5.36 -40.09 -28.30
N THR A 90 -4.21 -39.84 -28.92
CA THR A 90 -4.13 -39.19 -30.25
C THR A 90 -4.08 -40.18 -31.41
N ASN A 91 -3.71 -41.45 -31.16
CA ASN A 91 -3.52 -42.47 -32.18
C ASN A 91 -4.55 -43.60 -32.09
N MET A 92 -5.84 -43.29 -32.03
CA MET A 92 -6.91 -44.30 -31.97
C MET A 92 -6.96 -45.25 -33.19
N ASP A 93 -6.23 -44.95 -34.27
CA ASP A 93 -6.03 -45.88 -35.38
C ASP A 93 -5.28 -47.15 -34.97
N VAL A 94 -4.61 -47.18 -33.81
CA VAL A 94 -4.05 -48.40 -33.19
C VAL A 94 -5.09 -49.51 -33.02
N VAL A 95 -6.36 -49.20 -32.80
CA VAL A 95 -7.46 -50.19 -32.77
C VAL A 95 -7.51 -50.94 -34.10
N ARG A 96 -7.48 -50.19 -35.20
CA ARG A 96 -7.48 -50.77 -36.54
C ARG A 96 -6.15 -51.45 -36.86
N GLN A 97 -5.02 -50.90 -36.43
CA GLN A 97 -3.74 -51.55 -36.62
C GLN A 97 -3.70 -52.92 -35.92
N ALA A 98 -4.20 -53.00 -34.68
CA ALA A 98 -4.32 -54.23 -33.91
C ALA A 98 -5.21 -55.26 -34.60
N LEU A 99 -6.38 -54.84 -35.12
CA LEU A 99 -7.31 -55.73 -35.81
C LEU A 99 -6.70 -56.33 -37.09
N TYR A 100 -5.87 -55.57 -37.81
CA TYR A 100 -5.28 -56.01 -39.07
C TYR A 100 -3.87 -56.59 -38.95
N ALA A 101 -3.26 -56.52 -37.76
CA ALA A 101 -1.92 -57.00 -37.47
C ALA A 101 -1.81 -58.49 -37.85
N GLY A 102 -0.89 -58.80 -38.75
CA GLY A 102 -0.65 -60.17 -39.25
C GLY A 102 -1.78 -60.83 -40.07
N GLN A 103 -2.85 -60.11 -40.41
CA GLN A 103 -4.03 -60.69 -41.08
C GLN A 103 -4.16 -60.36 -42.57
N ARG A 104 -3.13 -59.74 -43.16
CA ARG A 104 -3.06 -59.46 -44.61
C ARG A 104 -2.46 -60.64 -45.38
N GLY A 105 -3.03 -61.00 -46.54
CA GLY A 105 -2.53 -62.07 -47.40
C GLY A 105 -3.42 -63.32 -47.43
N ASN A 106 -2.94 -64.41 -48.05
CA ASN A 106 -3.70 -65.66 -48.11
C ASN A 106 -3.61 -66.45 -46.78
N VAL A 107 -4.40 -67.52 -46.63
CA VAL A 107 -4.48 -68.34 -45.40
C VAL A 107 -3.10 -68.82 -44.91
N LEU A 108 -2.17 -69.09 -45.84
CA LEU A 108 -0.83 -69.56 -45.53
C LEU A 108 0.06 -68.43 -44.99
N ASP A 109 -0.12 -67.21 -45.49
CA ASP A 109 0.59 -66.02 -45.02
C ASP A 109 0.19 -65.69 -43.58
N ARG A 110 -1.11 -65.76 -43.26
CA ARG A 110 -1.63 -65.57 -41.89
C ARG A 110 -1.09 -66.62 -40.91
N PHE A 111 -1.03 -67.89 -41.32
CA PHE A 111 -0.45 -68.96 -40.50
C PHE A 111 1.04 -68.75 -40.21
N LYS A 112 1.81 -68.22 -41.17
CA LYS A 112 3.23 -67.89 -40.98
C LYS A 112 3.42 -66.73 -40.02
N VAL A 113 2.59 -65.69 -40.11
CA VAL A 113 2.67 -64.56 -39.17
C VAL A 113 2.32 -65.01 -37.74
N GLN A 114 1.32 -65.86 -37.58
CA GLN A 114 0.97 -66.42 -36.26
C GLN A 114 2.13 -67.23 -35.65
N ARG A 115 2.76 -68.13 -36.42
CA ARG A 115 3.95 -68.88 -35.98
C ARG A 115 5.15 -67.96 -35.67
N TYR A 116 5.31 -66.89 -36.45
CA TYR A 116 6.35 -65.90 -36.24
C TYR A 116 6.14 -65.16 -34.91
N LEU A 117 4.93 -64.67 -34.62
CA LEU A 117 4.61 -64.02 -33.34
C LEU A 117 4.80 -64.96 -32.14
N GLU A 118 4.51 -66.25 -32.30
CA GLU A 118 4.80 -67.28 -31.29
C GLU A 118 6.32 -67.50 -31.06
N GLU A 119 7.16 -67.27 -32.08
CA GLU A 119 8.62 -67.47 -32.03
C GLU A 119 9.40 -66.20 -31.63
N THR A 120 8.97 -65.02 -32.07
CA THR A 120 9.68 -63.74 -31.85
C THR A 120 9.12 -62.88 -30.72
N GLY A 121 7.98 -63.26 -30.16
CA GLY A 121 7.28 -62.51 -29.13
C GLY A 121 6.14 -61.64 -29.69
N PRO A 122 5.30 -61.09 -28.79
CA PRO A 122 4.09 -60.38 -29.17
C PRO A 122 4.38 -59.09 -29.96
N GLU A 123 3.46 -58.74 -30.85
CA GLU A 123 3.43 -57.42 -31.49
C GLU A 123 2.75 -56.44 -30.52
N VAL A 124 3.49 -55.44 -30.05
CA VAL A 124 3.01 -54.45 -29.08
C VAL A 124 2.87 -53.09 -29.77
N LEU A 125 1.65 -52.58 -29.81
CA LEU A 125 1.33 -51.25 -30.30
C LEU A 125 1.30 -50.26 -29.13
N GLU A 126 1.94 -49.10 -29.29
CA GLU A 126 2.01 -48.08 -28.25
C GLU A 126 0.90 -47.05 -28.40
N LEU A 127 0.33 -46.61 -27.28
CA LEU A 127 -0.58 -45.48 -27.25
C LEU A 127 0.21 -44.17 -27.22
N GLN A 128 -0.31 -43.17 -27.92
CA GLN A 128 0.24 -41.81 -27.93
C GLN A 128 -0.76 -40.89 -27.26
N PHE A 129 -0.24 -40.02 -26.40
CA PHE A 129 -1.04 -39.15 -25.57
C PHE A 129 -0.80 -37.68 -25.90
N SER A 130 -1.79 -36.86 -25.57
CA SER A 130 -1.67 -35.41 -25.50
C SER A 130 -2.63 -34.93 -24.42
N VAL A 131 -2.52 -33.66 -24.08
CA VAL A 131 -3.43 -32.96 -23.17
C VAL A 131 -4.12 -31.82 -23.90
N ASP A 132 -5.20 -31.31 -23.32
CA ASP A 132 -5.90 -30.13 -23.85
C ASP A 132 -5.21 -28.86 -23.37
N GLU A 133 -4.77 -28.03 -24.31
CA GLU A 133 -4.00 -26.82 -24.01
C GLU A 133 -4.76 -25.84 -23.09
N GLN A 134 -6.09 -25.73 -23.26
CA GLN A 134 -6.92 -24.84 -22.44
C GLN A 134 -7.13 -25.40 -21.04
N ALA A 135 -7.27 -26.72 -20.89
CA ALA A 135 -7.35 -27.38 -19.60
C ALA A 135 -6.03 -27.23 -18.83
N VAL A 136 -4.88 -27.45 -19.49
CA VAL A 136 -3.54 -27.21 -18.91
C VAL A 136 -3.40 -25.76 -18.45
N ARG A 137 -3.75 -24.79 -19.31
CA ARG A 137 -3.73 -23.36 -18.96
C ARG A 137 -4.59 -23.07 -17.74
N SER A 138 -5.82 -23.58 -17.72
CA SER A 138 -6.76 -23.39 -16.61
C SER A 138 -6.22 -23.98 -15.30
N VAL A 139 -5.55 -25.14 -15.34
CA VAL A 139 -4.93 -25.73 -14.16
C VAL A 139 -3.77 -24.85 -13.67
N ILE A 140 -2.90 -24.38 -14.56
CA ILE A 140 -1.77 -23.51 -14.20
C ILE A 140 -2.27 -22.20 -13.59
N GLU A 141 -3.21 -21.51 -14.22
CA GLU A 141 -3.73 -20.22 -13.74
C GLU A 141 -4.43 -20.36 -12.37
N ASN A 142 -5.18 -21.44 -12.14
CA ASN A 142 -5.94 -21.61 -10.91
C ASN A 142 -5.14 -22.20 -9.75
N GLN A 143 -4.15 -23.06 -10.03
CA GLN A 143 -3.43 -23.80 -8.98
C GLN A 143 -2.01 -23.30 -8.79
N ALA A 144 -1.32 -22.93 -9.88
CA ALA A 144 0.09 -22.61 -9.84
C ALA A 144 0.36 -21.16 -9.42
N GLY A 145 -0.64 -20.26 -9.46
CA GLY A 145 -0.51 -18.88 -9.00
C GLY A 145 -0.07 -18.74 -7.53
N ALA A 146 -0.36 -19.72 -6.68
CA ALA A 146 0.12 -19.77 -5.29
C ALA A 146 1.63 -20.03 -5.16
N MET A 147 2.30 -20.40 -6.26
CA MET A 147 3.75 -20.56 -6.34
C MET A 147 4.46 -19.29 -6.82
N ASN A 148 3.71 -18.23 -7.17
CA ASN A 148 4.31 -16.93 -7.44
C ASN A 148 4.88 -16.36 -6.13
N THR A 149 6.11 -15.90 -6.20
CA THR A 149 6.76 -15.17 -5.10
C THR A 149 6.91 -13.72 -5.54
N ALA A 150 6.37 -12.77 -4.77
CA ALA A 150 6.53 -11.36 -5.07
C ALA A 150 7.98 -10.93 -4.78
N ALA A 151 8.49 -9.98 -5.56
CA ALA A 151 9.75 -9.34 -5.24
C ALA A 151 9.65 -8.57 -3.90
N VAL A 152 10.77 -8.48 -3.20
CA VAL A 152 10.93 -7.66 -2.00
C VAL A 152 11.97 -6.60 -2.33
N ASP A 153 11.57 -5.34 -2.36
CA ASP A 153 12.48 -4.24 -2.70
C ASP A 153 13.55 -4.05 -1.63
N ALA A 154 14.72 -3.55 -2.06
CA ALA A 154 15.76 -3.14 -1.14
C ALA A 154 15.28 -1.93 -0.31
N THR A 155 15.57 -1.95 0.99
CA THR A 155 15.14 -0.89 1.91
C THR A 155 16.30 -0.36 2.73
N LEU A 156 16.09 0.78 3.36
CA LEU A 156 17.06 1.44 4.21
C LEU A 156 16.41 1.77 5.56
N THR A 157 17.01 1.32 6.66
CA THR A 157 16.57 1.66 8.02
C THR A 157 17.66 2.41 8.76
N LEU A 158 17.27 3.31 9.67
CA LEU A 158 18.19 3.97 10.59
C LEU A 158 18.17 3.22 11.94
N GLU A 159 19.21 2.44 12.21
CA GLU A 159 19.34 1.60 13.41
C GLU A 159 20.55 2.06 14.23
N ASP A 160 20.36 2.36 15.52
CA ASP A 160 21.41 2.84 16.43
C ASP A 160 22.26 4.02 15.87
N GLY A 161 21.63 4.87 15.05
CA GLY A 161 22.26 6.04 14.43
C GLY A 161 23.08 5.73 13.17
N SER A 162 22.99 4.51 12.64
CA SER A 162 23.63 4.10 11.38
C SER A 162 22.59 3.58 10.40
N PHE A 163 22.80 3.85 9.11
CA PHE A 163 21.94 3.30 8.07
C PHE A 163 22.28 1.83 7.79
N VAL A 164 21.26 0.97 7.76
CA VAL A 164 21.36 -0.44 7.43
C VAL A 164 20.59 -0.66 6.14
N VAL A 165 21.30 -1.10 5.10
CA VAL A 165 20.67 -1.50 3.84
C VAL A 165 20.20 -2.94 3.97
N HIS A 166 18.92 -3.18 3.70
CA HIS A 166 18.36 -4.51 3.57
C HIS A 166 18.26 -4.81 2.08
N GLU A 167 19.04 -5.78 1.61
CA GLU A 167 19.04 -6.19 0.21
C GLU A 167 17.65 -6.67 -0.22
N GLY A 168 17.27 -6.29 -1.44
CA GLY A 168 16.06 -6.80 -2.06
C GLY A 168 16.19 -8.28 -2.41
N GLN A 169 15.06 -8.92 -2.65
CA GLN A 169 14.97 -10.29 -3.11
C GLN A 169 14.04 -10.37 -4.31
N ASP A 170 14.56 -10.85 -5.44
CA ASP A 170 13.75 -11.06 -6.64
C ASP A 170 12.57 -12.00 -6.40
N GLY A 171 11.45 -11.65 -7.01
CA GLY A 171 10.28 -12.47 -7.15
C GLY A 171 10.34 -13.38 -8.37
N TYR A 172 9.40 -14.31 -8.44
CA TYR A 172 9.23 -15.21 -9.56
C TYR A 172 7.76 -15.36 -9.87
N VAL A 173 7.40 -15.17 -11.14
CA VAL A 173 6.04 -15.29 -11.63
C VAL A 173 6.00 -16.40 -12.67
N ILE A 174 5.01 -17.28 -12.59
CA ILE A 174 4.85 -18.33 -13.59
C ILE A 174 4.52 -17.71 -14.94
N ASN A 175 5.35 -18.04 -15.94
CA ASN A 175 5.07 -17.76 -17.33
C ASN A 175 4.08 -18.82 -17.84
N THR A 176 2.79 -18.49 -17.81
CA THR A 176 1.72 -19.43 -18.17
C THR A 176 1.90 -19.99 -19.57
N ASP A 177 2.19 -19.14 -20.56
CA ASP A 177 2.27 -19.57 -21.97
C ASP A 177 3.41 -20.57 -22.19
N ALA A 178 4.62 -20.23 -21.74
CA ALA A 178 5.78 -21.11 -21.87
C ALA A 178 5.62 -22.40 -21.02
N SER A 179 4.92 -22.30 -19.88
CA SER A 179 4.63 -23.44 -19.03
C SER A 179 3.62 -24.40 -19.66
N VAL A 180 2.57 -23.89 -20.31
CA VAL A 180 1.59 -24.68 -21.05
C VAL A 180 2.28 -25.47 -22.16
N GLU A 181 3.09 -24.80 -22.98
CA GLU A 181 3.86 -25.46 -24.05
C GLU A 181 4.72 -26.60 -23.50
N LYS A 182 5.40 -26.36 -22.39
CA LYS A 182 6.28 -27.35 -21.74
C LYS A 182 5.51 -28.55 -21.20
N VAL A 183 4.34 -28.34 -20.60
CA VAL A 183 3.47 -29.42 -20.10
C VAL A 183 2.90 -30.24 -21.26
N VAL A 184 2.38 -29.59 -22.31
CA VAL A 184 1.88 -30.27 -23.51
C VAL A 184 2.98 -31.13 -24.13
N ASN A 185 4.18 -30.56 -24.32
CA ASN A 185 5.30 -31.28 -24.90
C ASN A 185 5.70 -32.50 -24.05
N TYR A 186 5.83 -32.34 -22.73
CA TYR A 186 6.13 -33.46 -21.83
C TYR A 186 5.09 -34.57 -21.93
N MET A 187 3.80 -34.22 -21.89
CA MET A 187 2.71 -35.19 -21.95
C MET A 187 2.63 -35.93 -23.30
N SER A 188 3.15 -35.32 -24.38
CA SER A 188 3.15 -35.90 -25.72
C SER A 188 4.42 -36.65 -26.11
N THR A 189 5.53 -36.43 -25.41
CA THR A 189 6.84 -36.98 -25.81
C THR A 189 7.49 -37.85 -24.75
N ASP A 190 7.43 -37.45 -23.49
CA ASP A 190 8.17 -38.10 -22.40
C ASP A 190 7.26 -38.94 -21.49
N TRP A 191 5.97 -38.59 -21.41
CA TRP A 191 5.02 -39.28 -20.53
C TRP A 191 4.41 -40.51 -21.21
N HIS A 192 4.64 -41.68 -20.62
CA HIS A 192 4.14 -42.98 -21.10
C HIS A 192 3.24 -43.69 -20.08
N GLY A 193 2.54 -42.91 -19.25
CA GLY A 193 1.65 -43.41 -18.21
C GLY A 193 2.26 -43.45 -16.81
N GLY A 194 1.40 -43.45 -15.79
CA GLY A 194 1.80 -43.38 -14.38
C GLY A 194 2.03 -41.96 -13.86
N ASN A 195 2.44 -41.84 -12.60
CA ASN A 195 2.69 -40.53 -11.99
C ASN A 195 3.94 -39.88 -12.59
N GLY A 196 3.89 -38.57 -12.81
CA GLY A 196 4.96 -37.81 -13.44
C GLY A 196 5.09 -36.38 -12.90
N GLY A 197 5.96 -35.59 -13.51
CA GLY A 197 6.08 -34.18 -13.14
C GLY A 197 6.84 -33.33 -14.14
N VAL A 198 6.47 -32.05 -14.18
CA VAL A 198 6.99 -31.03 -15.10
C VAL A 198 7.46 -29.83 -14.28
N ILE A 199 8.60 -29.26 -14.64
CA ILE A 199 9.07 -27.99 -14.08
C ILE A 199 8.49 -26.87 -14.94
N LEU A 200 7.66 -26.01 -14.36
CA LEU A 200 7.07 -24.85 -15.04
C LEU A 200 8.14 -23.80 -15.35
N VAL A 201 7.82 -22.91 -16.28
CA VAL A 201 8.68 -21.77 -16.65
C VAL A 201 8.26 -20.57 -15.81
N THR A 202 9.24 -19.85 -15.25
CA THR A 202 9.03 -18.65 -14.44
C THR A 202 9.81 -17.49 -15.04
N ASP A 203 9.18 -16.32 -15.06
CA ASP A 203 9.84 -15.04 -15.31
C ASP A 203 10.30 -14.45 -13.96
N VAL A 204 11.40 -13.70 -13.99
CA VAL A 204 11.93 -12.99 -12.81
C VAL A 204 11.18 -11.67 -12.67
N ASP A 205 10.71 -11.40 -11.46
CA ASP A 205 10.18 -10.10 -11.04
C ASP A 205 11.29 -9.41 -10.22
N GLU A 206 12.01 -8.47 -10.84
CA GLU A 206 13.22 -7.89 -10.24
C GLU A 206 12.87 -6.99 -9.05
N ALA A 207 13.54 -7.22 -7.92
CA ALA A 207 13.44 -6.35 -6.76
C ALA A 207 13.90 -4.93 -7.12
N GLN A 208 13.13 -3.93 -6.70
CA GLN A 208 13.52 -2.54 -6.88
C GLN A 208 14.50 -2.12 -5.78
N GLY A 209 15.28 -1.09 -6.09
CA GLY A 209 16.17 -0.45 -5.14
C GLY A 209 17.62 -0.89 -5.25
N ASP A 210 18.45 0.02 -5.73
CA ASP A 210 19.87 -0.20 -5.92
C ASP A 210 20.58 -0.10 -4.56
N THR A 211 21.07 -1.25 -4.08
CA THR A 211 21.75 -1.39 -2.79
C THR A 211 23.03 -0.55 -2.72
N GLU A 212 23.75 -0.41 -3.84
CA GLU A 212 24.95 0.43 -3.92
C GLU A 212 24.59 1.91 -3.81
N GLN A 213 23.48 2.33 -4.44
CA GLN A 213 22.96 3.69 -4.30
C GLN A 213 22.44 3.97 -2.89
N LEU A 214 21.72 3.03 -2.27
CA LEU A 214 21.23 3.18 -0.89
C LEU A 214 22.39 3.34 0.10
N ALA A 215 23.54 2.70 -0.15
CA ALA A 215 24.73 2.85 0.68
C ALA A 215 25.35 4.26 0.65
N LEU A 216 24.99 5.10 -0.34
CA LEU A 216 25.40 6.51 -0.40
C LEU A 216 24.63 7.39 0.60
N VAL A 217 23.54 6.89 1.19
CA VAL A 217 22.72 7.66 2.13
C VAL A 217 23.35 7.63 3.52
N HIS A 218 24.08 8.69 3.87
CA HIS A 218 24.68 8.82 5.21
C HIS A 218 24.78 10.27 5.72
N ASP A 219 24.75 11.27 4.85
CA ASP A 219 24.93 12.68 5.25
C ASP A 219 23.59 13.37 5.50
N ALA A 220 23.53 14.20 6.54
CA ALA A 220 22.36 15.05 6.80
C ALA A 220 22.38 16.27 5.86
N LEU A 221 21.56 16.22 4.80
CA LEU A 221 21.47 17.29 3.80
C LEU A 221 20.68 18.50 4.30
N GLY A 222 19.64 18.27 5.10
CA GLY A 222 18.81 19.34 5.63
C GLY A 222 17.93 18.88 6.78
N SER A 223 17.71 19.76 7.75
CA SER A 223 16.85 19.46 8.90
C SER A 223 16.01 20.65 9.32
N SER A 224 14.84 20.38 9.91
CA SER A 224 14.00 21.40 10.52
C SER A 224 13.22 20.84 11.69
N SER A 225 12.83 21.71 12.61
CA SER A 225 11.83 21.41 13.61
C SER A 225 10.89 22.59 13.87
N THR A 226 9.72 22.31 14.44
CA THR A 226 8.78 23.33 14.93
C THR A 226 8.14 22.90 16.25
N ASP A 227 7.88 23.87 17.14
CA ASP A 227 7.21 23.64 18.42
C ASP A 227 5.69 23.42 18.23
N TYR A 228 5.16 22.43 18.92
CA TYR A 228 3.73 22.21 19.07
C TYR A 228 3.34 21.83 20.50
N SER A 229 4.20 22.13 21.49
CA SER A 229 4.05 21.76 22.89
C SER A 229 2.74 22.27 23.52
N GLY A 230 2.27 23.44 23.09
CA GLY A 230 0.99 24.05 23.51
C GLY A 230 -0.28 23.42 22.92
N SER A 231 -0.16 22.40 22.08
CA SER A 231 -1.30 21.74 21.43
C SER A 231 -2.12 20.88 22.40
N ASN A 232 -3.42 20.71 22.13
CA ASN A 232 -4.23 19.70 22.81
C ASN A 232 -3.86 18.26 22.36
N SER A 233 -4.34 17.25 23.09
CA SER A 233 -4.02 15.84 22.84
C SER A 233 -4.33 15.37 21.42
N ASN A 234 -5.49 15.74 20.88
CA ASN A 234 -5.92 15.30 19.54
C ASN A 234 -5.02 15.87 18.44
N ARG A 235 -4.69 17.17 18.54
CA ARG A 235 -3.73 17.79 17.62
C ARG A 235 -2.35 17.16 17.74
N LYS A 236 -1.89 16.84 18.96
CA LYS A 236 -0.59 16.16 19.15
C LYS A 236 -0.57 14.78 18.52
N GLN A 237 -1.66 14.02 18.64
CA GLN A 237 -1.83 12.72 17.98
C GLN A 237 -1.75 12.86 16.46
N ASN A 238 -2.46 13.82 15.87
CA ASN A 238 -2.44 14.06 14.42
C ASN A 238 -1.04 14.41 13.91
N VAL A 239 -0.35 15.33 14.59
CA VAL A 239 1.03 15.71 14.24
C VAL A 239 1.96 14.50 14.31
N LYS A 240 1.83 13.68 15.36
CA LYS A 240 2.61 12.44 15.51
C LYS A 240 2.33 11.47 14.37
N ARG A 241 1.06 11.21 14.05
CA ARG A 241 0.67 10.31 12.97
C ARG A 241 1.20 10.78 11.62
N GLY A 242 1.12 12.09 11.34
CA GLY A 242 1.70 12.67 10.13
C GLY A 242 3.21 12.48 10.04
N ALA A 243 3.95 12.69 11.13
CA ALA A 243 5.39 12.43 11.16
C ALA A 243 5.73 10.94 10.95
N GLU A 244 4.97 10.03 11.57
CA GLU A 244 5.15 8.58 11.42
C GLU A 244 4.92 8.11 9.97
N LEU A 245 3.96 8.70 9.25
CA LEU A 245 3.68 8.35 7.86
C LEU A 245 4.76 8.84 6.88
N VAL A 246 5.38 9.99 7.16
CA VAL A 246 6.47 10.54 6.34
C VAL A 246 7.81 9.87 6.65
N ASN A 247 8.02 9.47 7.91
CA ASN A 247 9.26 8.86 8.36
C ASN A 247 9.54 7.53 7.63
N GLY A 248 10.78 7.36 7.15
CA GLY A 248 11.19 6.17 6.43
C GLY A 248 11.03 6.25 4.92
N THR A 249 10.51 7.37 4.39
CA THR A 249 10.38 7.55 2.95
C THR A 249 11.76 7.60 2.29
N ILE A 250 11.97 6.75 1.28
CA ILE A 250 13.13 6.78 0.38
C ILE A 250 12.65 7.36 -0.95
N LEU A 251 13.41 8.29 -1.52
CA LEU A 251 13.16 8.83 -2.85
C LEU A 251 14.43 8.68 -3.70
N TYR A 252 14.35 7.94 -4.78
CA TYR A 252 15.41 7.79 -5.76
C TYR A 252 15.55 9.05 -6.63
N PRO A 253 16.71 9.24 -7.29
CA PRO A 253 16.91 10.33 -8.24
C PRO A 253 15.76 10.45 -9.25
N GLY A 254 15.14 11.63 -9.32
CA GLY A 254 14.03 11.95 -10.20
C GLY A 254 12.63 11.62 -9.67
N GLU A 255 12.50 10.91 -8.54
CA GLU A 255 11.20 10.64 -7.93
C GLU A 255 10.62 11.89 -7.27
N GLU A 256 9.29 12.02 -7.34
CA GLU A 256 8.52 13.11 -6.73
C GLU A 256 7.82 12.63 -5.46
N PHE A 257 7.93 13.40 -4.39
CA PHE A 257 7.16 13.24 -3.18
C PHE A 257 5.87 14.06 -3.25
N SER A 258 4.75 13.47 -2.84
CA SER A 258 3.50 14.19 -2.55
C SER A 258 3.14 14.04 -1.08
N MET A 259 2.94 15.17 -0.40
CA MET A 259 2.50 15.14 0.99
C MET A 259 1.10 14.52 1.11
N GLN A 260 0.17 14.87 0.23
CA GLN A 260 -1.20 14.33 0.27
C GLN A 260 -1.25 12.81 0.06
N GLU A 261 -0.46 12.25 -0.87
CA GLU A 261 -0.44 10.80 -1.12
C GLU A 261 -0.05 9.99 0.13
N ILE A 262 0.74 10.60 1.04
CA ILE A 262 1.23 9.96 2.26
C ILE A 262 0.24 10.11 3.43
N VAL A 263 -0.43 11.25 3.57
CA VAL A 263 -1.20 11.57 4.79
C VAL A 263 -2.72 11.44 4.67
N VAL A 264 -3.23 11.23 3.46
CA VAL A 264 -4.66 11.08 3.19
C VAL A 264 -5.03 9.58 3.16
N PRO A 265 -6.26 9.18 3.55
CA PRO A 265 -7.36 10.02 4.05
C PRO A 265 -7.26 10.41 5.53
N PHE A 266 -7.80 11.59 5.86
CA PHE A 266 -7.90 12.09 7.23
C PHE A 266 -9.10 11.49 7.97
N THR A 267 -8.97 10.24 8.41
CA THR A 267 -10.03 9.49 9.12
C THR A 267 -9.57 8.97 10.48
N GLU A 268 -10.53 8.64 11.35
CA GLU A 268 -10.26 7.95 12.62
C GLU A 268 -9.57 6.60 12.40
N GLU A 269 -9.99 5.85 11.37
CA GLU A 269 -9.40 4.56 10.98
C GLU A 269 -7.92 4.68 10.60
N ASN A 270 -7.52 5.82 10.01
CA ASN A 270 -6.13 6.13 9.70
C ASN A 270 -5.35 6.72 10.89
N GLY A 271 -5.95 6.77 12.08
CA GLY A 271 -5.31 7.19 13.32
C GLY A 271 -5.42 8.69 13.62
N TYR A 272 -6.25 9.43 12.89
CA TYR A 272 -6.50 10.85 13.13
C TYR A 272 -7.61 11.09 14.15
N ALA A 273 -7.55 12.22 14.83
CA ALA A 273 -8.56 12.69 15.78
C ALA A 273 -9.09 14.09 15.36
N PRO A 274 -10.32 14.46 15.75
CA PRO A 274 -10.84 15.80 15.53
C PRO A 274 -9.99 16.84 16.25
N ALA A 275 -9.49 17.84 15.52
CA ALA A 275 -8.74 18.95 16.06
C ALA A 275 -9.00 20.23 15.24
N ALA A 276 -8.78 21.39 15.87
CA ALA A 276 -8.92 22.67 15.20
C ALA A 276 -8.04 22.75 13.94
N SER A 277 -8.65 23.15 12.83
CA SER A 277 -8.06 23.36 11.52
C SER A 277 -8.59 24.66 10.92
N TYR A 278 -7.84 25.27 10.01
CA TYR A 278 -8.28 26.46 9.31
C TYR A 278 -9.00 26.08 8.02
N GLU A 279 -10.28 26.43 7.92
CA GLU A 279 -11.09 26.22 6.71
C GLU A 279 -11.79 27.52 6.34
N MET A 280 -11.63 27.96 5.09
CA MET A 280 -12.31 29.14 4.52
C MET A 280 -12.23 30.45 5.33
N GLY A 281 -11.18 30.64 6.15
CA GLY A 281 -11.01 31.85 6.98
C GLY A 281 -11.55 31.71 8.41
N SER A 282 -12.05 30.54 8.78
CA SER A 282 -12.54 30.21 10.13
C SER A 282 -11.77 29.03 10.73
N VAL A 283 -11.86 28.87 12.05
CA VAL A 283 -11.35 27.68 12.77
C VAL A 283 -12.48 26.68 12.92
N VAL A 284 -12.32 25.49 12.35
CA VAL A 284 -13.28 24.39 12.40
C VAL A 284 -12.61 23.14 12.97
N GLU A 285 -13.37 22.23 13.60
CA GLU A 285 -12.82 20.94 14.01
C GLU A 285 -12.87 19.96 12.84
N THR A 286 -11.70 19.49 12.40
CA THR A 286 -11.57 18.46 11.36
C THR A 286 -10.66 17.35 11.82
N TYR A 287 -10.80 16.16 11.23
CA TYR A 287 -9.75 15.15 11.29
C TYR A 287 -8.50 15.68 10.59
N GLY A 288 -7.32 15.36 11.13
CA GLY A 288 -6.05 15.85 10.57
C GLY A 288 -5.66 17.28 10.96
N GLY A 289 -6.37 17.93 11.90
CA GLY A 289 -5.94 19.22 12.43
C GLY A 289 -4.52 19.14 12.99
N GLY A 290 -3.59 19.93 12.42
CA GLY A 290 -2.15 19.89 12.72
C GLY A 290 -1.25 19.45 11.56
N ILE A 291 -1.79 18.81 10.51
CA ILE A 291 -0.97 18.28 9.41
C ILE A 291 -0.28 19.37 8.57
N CYS A 292 -0.85 20.57 8.44
CA CYS A 292 -0.13 21.66 7.76
C CYS A 292 1.18 22.06 8.47
N GLN A 293 1.28 21.85 9.80
CA GLN A 293 2.54 22.06 10.52
C GLN A 293 3.56 20.96 10.20
N VAL A 294 3.11 19.71 9.98
CA VAL A 294 3.95 18.60 9.49
C VAL A 294 4.52 18.97 8.11
N SER A 295 3.64 19.34 7.17
CA SER A 295 4.04 19.75 5.81
C SER A 295 5.00 20.94 5.83
N THR A 296 4.71 21.97 6.63
CA THR A 296 5.61 23.12 6.78
C THR A 296 6.98 22.72 7.35
N THR A 297 7.02 21.84 8.35
CA THR A 297 8.29 21.41 8.95
C THR A 297 9.12 20.62 7.93
N LEU A 298 8.48 19.74 7.16
CA LEU A 298 9.14 19.01 6.07
C LEU A 298 9.64 19.97 4.99
N TYR A 299 8.82 20.93 4.55
CA TYR A 299 9.21 21.96 3.58
C TYR A 299 10.50 22.68 3.96
N LEU A 300 10.66 23.04 5.24
CA LEU A 300 11.88 23.69 5.71
C LEU A 300 13.11 22.78 5.70
N ALA A 301 12.94 21.47 5.95
CA ALA A 301 14.01 20.50 5.79
C ALA A 301 14.38 20.32 4.31
N VAL A 302 13.38 20.22 3.42
CA VAL A 302 13.52 20.14 1.96
C VAL A 302 14.28 21.34 1.40
N LEU A 303 13.93 22.56 1.83
CA LEU A 303 14.67 23.77 1.46
C LEU A 303 16.13 23.69 1.89
N ARG A 304 16.43 23.24 3.11
CA ARG A 304 17.81 23.14 3.59
C ARG A 304 18.60 22.02 2.91
N ALA A 305 17.94 20.94 2.51
CA ALA A 305 18.48 19.92 1.63
C ALA A 305 18.62 20.38 0.18
N GLU A 306 18.10 21.57 -0.16
CA GLU A 306 18.12 22.18 -1.49
C GLU A 306 17.48 21.33 -2.59
N LEU A 307 16.49 20.54 -2.22
CA LEU A 307 15.68 19.76 -3.15
C LEU A 307 14.74 20.68 -3.96
N GLU A 308 14.37 20.23 -5.16
CA GLU A 308 13.50 20.98 -6.05
C GLU A 308 12.04 20.91 -5.61
N VAL A 309 11.48 22.03 -5.18
CA VAL A 309 10.06 22.12 -4.80
C VAL A 309 9.21 22.40 -6.05
N THR A 310 8.36 21.44 -6.41
CA THR A 310 7.51 21.49 -7.61
C THR A 310 6.12 22.05 -7.32
N GLU A 311 5.62 21.90 -6.08
CA GLU A 311 4.36 22.51 -5.65
C GLU A 311 4.46 23.00 -4.19
N ARG A 312 4.04 24.25 -3.97
CA ARG A 312 3.90 24.81 -2.62
C ARG A 312 2.83 25.89 -2.59
N HIS A 313 2.02 25.87 -1.52
CA HIS A 313 1.02 26.90 -1.22
C HIS A 313 1.23 27.48 0.17
N ASN A 314 0.90 28.76 0.38
CA ASN A 314 0.79 29.33 1.73
C ASN A 314 -0.62 29.13 2.33
N HIS A 315 -0.68 29.26 3.65
CA HIS A 315 -1.93 29.42 4.39
C HIS A 315 -2.62 30.72 4.00
N SER A 316 -3.95 30.73 4.05
CA SER A 316 -4.75 31.95 3.80
C SER A 316 -4.63 32.97 4.93
N MET A 317 -4.32 32.54 6.15
CA MET A 317 -4.06 33.37 7.34
C MET A 317 -2.68 33.05 7.89
N ILE A 318 -2.08 33.99 8.61
CA ILE A 318 -0.74 33.81 9.17
C ILE A 318 -0.71 32.68 10.21
N VAL A 319 0.35 31.87 10.16
CA VAL A 319 0.66 30.85 11.18
C VAL A 319 1.82 31.31 12.06
N ASN A 320 1.82 30.93 13.33
CA ASN A 320 2.78 31.47 14.31
C ASN A 320 4.01 30.58 14.54
N TYR A 321 4.01 29.35 14.01
CA TYR A 321 5.13 28.41 14.21
C TYR A 321 6.29 28.62 13.22
N VAL A 322 6.12 29.46 12.19
CA VAL A 322 7.16 29.89 11.25
C VAL A 322 6.98 31.35 10.85
N LYS A 323 8.02 31.97 10.27
CA LYS A 323 7.93 33.33 9.72
C LYS A 323 7.07 33.35 8.44
N PRO A 324 6.53 34.51 8.03
CA PRO A 324 5.86 34.66 6.74
C PRO A 324 6.68 34.09 5.56
N SER A 325 6.02 33.53 4.56
CA SER A 325 6.62 32.86 3.39
C SER A 325 7.43 31.59 3.65
N MET A 326 7.51 31.10 4.90
CA MET A 326 8.21 29.87 5.27
C MET A 326 7.27 28.67 5.51
N ASP A 327 5.97 28.84 5.33
CA ASP A 327 4.96 27.79 5.51
C ASP A 327 4.69 26.99 4.23
N ALA A 328 4.19 25.78 4.36
CA ALA A 328 3.62 24.99 3.27
C ALA A 328 2.26 24.43 3.76
N ALA A 329 1.19 24.86 3.10
CA ALA A 329 -0.17 24.48 3.42
C ALA A 329 -0.64 23.39 2.47
N ILE A 330 -1.32 22.38 3.02
CA ILE A 330 -2.03 21.37 2.23
C ILE A 330 -3.53 21.44 2.52
N ALA A 331 -4.32 20.97 1.57
CA ALA A 331 -5.77 20.83 1.67
C ALA A 331 -6.19 19.70 0.74
N GLU A 332 -6.82 18.66 1.29
CA GLU A 332 -7.22 17.45 0.58
C GLU A 332 -7.94 17.79 -0.74
N GLY A 333 -7.42 17.27 -1.86
CA GLY A 333 -7.97 17.50 -3.20
C GLY A 333 -7.78 18.91 -3.80
N TYR A 334 -7.12 19.84 -3.11
CA TYR A 334 -6.93 21.22 -3.59
C TYR A 334 -5.50 21.79 -3.51
N LYS A 335 -4.77 21.60 -2.40
CA LYS A 335 -3.40 22.13 -2.22
C LYS A 335 -2.45 21.03 -1.77
N ASP A 336 -1.35 20.82 -2.47
CA ASP A 336 -0.33 19.87 -2.05
C ASP A 336 1.02 20.53 -1.77
N PHE A 337 1.90 19.80 -1.11
CA PHE A 337 3.32 20.11 -1.03
C PHE A 337 4.08 18.99 -1.73
N LYS A 338 4.78 19.34 -2.81
CA LYS A 338 5.52 18.41 -3.65
C LYS A 338 6.94 18.86 -3.90
N PHE A 339 7.84 17.89 -3.97
CA PHE A 339 9.24 18.12 -4.32
C PHE A 339 9.84 16.89 -4.98
N VAL A 340 10.86 17.10 -5.81
CA VAL A 340 11.60 16.06 -6.52
C VAL A 340 12.96 15.87 -5.88
N ASN A 341 13.41 14.62 -5.78
CA ASN A 341 14.82 14.35 -5.52
C ASN A 341 15.63 14.63 -6.80
N ASN A 342 16.12 15.87 -6.91
CA ASN A 342 16.95 16.33 -8.03
C ASN A 342 18.45 16.03 -7.85
N THR A 343 18.83 15.18 -6.88
CA THR A 343 20.22 14.75 -6.65
C THR A 343 20.57 13.49 -7.46
N ASP A 344 21.83 13.06 -7.41
CA ASP A 344 22.34 11.87 -8.10
C ASP A 344 22.30 10.59 -7.24
N ALA A 345 21.83 10.69 -5.99
CA ALA A 345 21.70 9.58 -5.06
C ALA A 345 20.30 9.56 -4.41
N PRO A 346 19.86 8.42 -3.84
CA PRO A 346 18.64 8.38 -3.05
C PRO A 346 18.71 9.32 -1.84
N ILE A 347 17.54 9.73 -1.36
CA ILE A 347 17.41 10.42 -0.07
C ILE A 347 16.49 9.64 0.87
N TYR A 348 16.73 9.77 2.17
CA TYR A 348 15.92 9.20 3.23
C TYR A 348 15.34 10.30 4.11
N ILE A 349 14.03 10.27 4.34
CA ILE A 349 13.33 11.24 5.19
C ILE A 349 13.12 10.62 6.57
N MET A 350 13.90 11.08 7.55
CA MET A 350 13.68 10.76 8.96
C MET A 350 12.74 11.80 9.58
N GLY A 351 11.65 11.34 10.18
CA GLY A 351 10.65 12.18 10.85
C GLY A 351 10.43 11.77 12.30
N TYR A 352 10.27 12.73 13.19
CA TYR A 352 9.94 12.49 14.60
C TYR A 352 8.94 13.52 15.14
N ALA A 353 8.19 13.11 16.17
CA ALA A 353 7.26 13.98 16.89
C ALA A 353 7.10 13.47 18.34
N ASP A 354 7.59 14.22 19.32
CA ASP A 354 7.77 13.75 20.71
C ASP A 354 6.71 14.27 21.71
N GLY A 355 5.71 15.01 21.22
CA GLY A 355 4.69 15.67 22.03
C GLY A 355 5.00 17.13 22.35
N SER A 356 6.18 17.61 22.00
CA SER A 356 6.63 19.00 22.14
C SER A 356 7.17 19.58 20.83
N GLU A 357 7.95 18.81 20.09
CA GLU A 357 8.60 19.22 18.85
C GLU A 357 8.39 18.17 17.75
N ILE A 358 8.06 18.64 16.56
CA ILE A 358 8.10 17.83 15.34
C ILE A 358 9.31 18.23 14.54
N GLY A 359 10.03 17.25 14.00
CA GLY A 359 11.20 17.51 13.16
C GLY A 359 11.37 16.50 12.04
N PHE A 360 12.12 16.95 11.03
CA PHE A 360 12.53 16.14 9.89
C PHE A 360 14.02 16.35 9.63
N VAL A 361 14.70 15.26 9.26
CA VAL A 361 16.07 15.26 8.74
C VAL A 361 16.06 14.49 7.43
N ILE A 362 16.53 15.14 6.36
CA ILE A 362 16.72 14.52 5.05
C ILE A 362 18.18 14.08 4.97
N TYR A 363 18.39 12.78 4.85
CA TYR A 363 19.68 12.18 4.62
C TYR A 363 19.88 11.86 3.14
N GLY A 364 21.13 11.86 2.68
CA GLY A 364 21.50 11.51 1.31
C GLY A 364 23.02 11.54 1.15
N HIS A 365 23.48 11.83 -0.05
CA HIS A 365 24.90 11.97 -0.38
C HIS A 365 25.27 13.45 -0.52
N GLU A 366 26.10 13.98 0.39
CA GLU A 366 26.46 15.41 0.38
C GLU A 366 27.54 15.69 -0.67
N THR A 367 27.15 16.38 -1.75
CA THR A 367 28.06 16.76 -2.84
C THR A 367 28.32 18.27 -2.91
N ARG A 368 27.69 19.07 -2.03
CA ARG A 368 27.82 20.54 -2.03
C ARG A 368 29.16 20.97 -1.41
N ASP A 369 29.68 22.12 -1.87
CA ASP A 369 30.94 22.70 -1.36
C ASP A 369 30.82 22.99 0.16
N PRO A 370 31.70 22.44 1.02
CA PRO A 370 31.66 22.68 2.46
C PRO A 370 31.90 24.14 2.86
N ASN A 371 32.48 24.98 1.98
CA ASN A 371 32.65 26.41 2.21
C ASN A 371 31.39 27.23 1.86
N ARG A 372 30.36 26.58 1.33
CA ARG A 372 29.09 27.19 0.97
C ARG A 372 28.13 27.12 2.15
N LYS A 373 27.56 28.27 2.51
CA LYS A 373 26.50 28.37 3.52
C LYS A 373 25.21 28.82 2.87
N VAL A 374 24.12 28.10 3.15
CA VAL A 374 22.77 28.47 2.68
C VAL A 374 21.90 28.83 3.86
N THR A 375 21.21 29.96 3.77
CA THR A 375 20.17 30.37 4.72
C THR A 375 18.90 30.77 3.97
N TYR A 376 17.78 30.69 4.68
CA TYR A 376 16.47 31.10 4.17
C TYR A 376 15.93 32.26 5.00
N GLU A 377 15.66 33.39 4.34
CA GLU A 377 15.30 34.64 4.99
C GLU A 377 13.94 35.15 4.51
N SER A 378 13.01 35.25 5.45
CA SER A 378 11.70 35.88 5.23
C SER A 378 11.83 37.41 5.26
N GLU A 379 11.25 38.07 4.26
CA GLU A 379 11.09 39.52 4.19
C GLU A 379 9.61 39.88 4.10
N THR A 380 9.09 40.55 5.13
CA THR A 380 7.74 41.13 5.12
C THR A 380 7.73 42.40 4.26
N LEU A 381 6.81 42.46 3.30
CA LEU A 381 6.64 43.58 2.38
C LEU A 381 5.54 44.54 2.85
N THR A 382 4.41 44.00 3.31
CA THR A 382 3.30 44.79 3.89
C THR A 382 2.71 44.11 5.10
N THR A 383 2.23 44.92 6.05
CA THR A 383 1.47 44.48 7.23
C THR A 383 0.12 45.19 7.25
N THR A 384 -0.94 44.43 7.49
CA THR A 384 -2.31 44.93 7.61
C THR A 384 -2.85 44.50 8.97
N GLU A 385 -2.82 45.43 9.95
CA GLU A 385 -3.29 45.19 11.31
C GLU A 385 -4.74 44.68 11.34
N SER A 386 -5.03 43.76 12.26
CA SER A 386 -6.39 43.28 12.50
C SER A 386 -7.32 44.44 12.86
N THR A 387 -8.50 44.47 12.26
CA THR A 387 -9.56 45.39 12.65
C THR A 387 -10.45 44.78 13.74
N THR A 388 -11.47 45.53 14.17
CA THR A 388 -12.56 45.03 15.04
C THR A 388 -13.81 44.82 14.18
N GLU A 389 -14.70 43.93 14.58
CA GLU A 389 -16.07 43.80 14.07
C GLU A 389 -17.02 43.62 15.25
N LEU A 390 -18.09 44.42 15.31
CA LEU A 390 -19.11 44.34 16.34
C LEU A 390 -20.42 43.79 15.77
N VAL A 391 -20.91 42.71 16.36
CA VAL A 391 -22.15 42.03 15.96
C VAL A 391 -23.17 42.17 17.10
N ALA A 392 -24.38 42.62 16.76
CA ALA A 392 -25.45 42.73 17.75
C ALA A 392 -25.97 41.34 18.15
N ASP A 393 -26.08 41.08 19.45
CA ASP A 393 -26.67 39.87 20.00
C ASP A 393 -27.92 40.23 20.81
N SER A 394 -29.09 40.02 20.20
CA SER A 394 -30.38 40.29 20.85
C SER A 394 -30.73 39.32 21.98
N SER A 395 -30.01 38.20 22.11
CA SER A 395 -30.20 37.21 23.17
C SER A 395 -29.32 37.49 24.39
N ALA A 396 -28.17 38.14 24.19
CA ALA A 396 -27.25 38.50 25.25
C ALA A 396 -27.70 39.76 26.02
N SER A 397 -27.38 39.78 27.32
CA SER A 397 -27.73 40.88 28.22
C SER A 397 -27.16 42.21 27.73
N TYR A 398 -27.96 43.28 27.82
CA TYR A 398 -27.56 44.62 27.37
C TYR A 398 -26.17 45.02 27.89
N GLY A 399 -25.30 45.48 26.99
CA GLY A 399 -23.96 45.97 27.31
C GLY A 399 -22.93 44.88 27.60
N SER A 400 -23.29 43.60 27.51
CA SER A 400 -22.30 42.52 27.50
C SER A 400 -21.48 42.57 26.21
N VAL A 401 -20.18 42.25 26.32
CA VAL A 401 -19.26 42.16 25.18
C VAL A 401 -18.53 40.84 25.29
N THR A 402 -18.69 39.98 24.30
CA THR A 402 -18.06 38.67 24.24
C THR A 402 -17.23 38.59 22.97
N LEU A 403 -15.94 38.29 23.09
CA LEU A 403 -15.11 37.97 21.94
C LEU A 403 -15.52 36.60 21.39
N GLU A 404 -15.97 36.56 20.15
CA GLU A 404 -16.32 35.31 19.45
C GLU A 404 -15.08 34.74 18.76
N SER A 405 -14.39 35.57 17.97
CA SER A 405 -13.24 35.14 17.17
C SER A 405 -12.12 36.17 17.24
N SER A 406 -10.89 35.69 17.44
CA SER A 406 -9.70 36.53 17.40
C SER A 406 -9.27 36.79 15.96
N GLY A 407 -8.96 38.05 15.67
CA GLY A 407 -8.50 38.47 14.36
C GLY A 407 -7.04 38.12 14.08
N HIS A 408 -6.70 37.96 12.81
CA HIS A 408 -5.33 37.71 12.34
C HIS A 408 -4.82 38.94 11.61
N THR A 409 -3.56 39.30 11.85
CA THR A 409 -2.87 40.33 11.06
C THR A 409 -2.57 39.79 9.66
N GLY A 410 -2.89 40.58 8.64
CA GLY A 410 -2.57 40.26 7.24
C GLY A 410 -1.14 40.65 6.88
N TYR A 411 -0.53 39.91 5.97
CA TYR A 411 0.83 40.15 5.52
C TYR A 411 0.98 39.89 4.02
N THR A 412 1.89 40.61 3.37
CA THR A 412 2.56 40.10 2.16
C THR A 412 4.04 39.92 2.47
N ALA A 413 4.64 38.84 1.99
CA ALA A 413 6.03 38.51 2.26
C ALA A 413 6.67 37.76 1.08
N ARG A 414 8.01 37.70 1.09
CA ARG A 414 8.80 36.85 0.19
C ARG A 414 9.89 36.10 0.95
N LEU A 415 10.26 34.94 0.43
CA LEU A 415 11.34 34.11 0.96
C LEU A 415 12.57 34.19 0.05
N TRP A 416 13.71 34.48 0.64
CA TRP A 416 15.01 34.47 -0.03
C TRP A 416 15.81 33.22 0.33
N LYS A 417 16.44 32.61 -0.67
CA LYS A 417 17.60 31.74 -0.49
C LYS A 417 18.84 32.62 -0.56
N VAL A 418 19.62 32.65 0.52
CA VAL A 418 20.86 33.40 0.61
C VAL A 418 22.01 32.39 0.61
N VAL A 419 22.88 32.51 -0.38
CA VAL A 419 24.05 31.65 -0.54
C VAL A 419 25.30 32.47 -0.31
N THR A 420 26.08 32.11 0.71
CA THR A 420 27.36 32.72 1.03
C THR A 420 28.50 31.78 0.65
N VAL A 421 29.43 32.25 -0.20
CA VAL A 421 30.66 31.53 -0.56
C VAL A 421 31.83 32.47 -0.35
N ASN A 422 32.79 32.10 0.49
CA ASN A 422 33.98 32.92 0.80
C ASN A 422 33.68 34.37 1.22
N GLY A 423 32.52 34.61 1.84
CA GLY A 423 32.08 35.93 2.29
C GLY A 423 31.32 36.76 1.24
N GLU A 424 31.17 36.26 0.01
CA GLU A 424 30.31 36.86 -1.01
C GLU A 424 28.91 36.25 -0.95
N GLU A 425 27.88 37.10 -0.90
CA GLU A 425 26.49 36.70 -0.81
C GLU A 425 25.76 36.87 -2.13
N THR A 426 24.98 35.86 -2.50
CA THR A 426 23.98 35.92 -3.57
C THR A 426 22.60 35.61 -3.00
N ARG A 427 21.56 36.24 -3.55
CA ARG A 427 20.17 36.06 -3.09
C ARG A 427 19.28 35.68 -4.27
N GLU A 428 18.47 34.65 -4.06
CA GLU A 428 17.48 34.17 -5.03
C GLU A 428 16.10 34.14 -4.35
N GLN A 429 15.07 34.68 -5.00
CA GLN A 429 13.73 34.64 -4.45
C GLN A 429 13.15 33.24 -4.67
N VAL A 430 12.83 32.55 -3.57
CA VAL A 430 12.25 31.19 -3.58
C VAL A 430 10.76 31.25 -3.85
N ASN A 431 10.05 32.13 -3.13
CA ASN A 431 8.61 32.27 -3.24
C ASN A 431 8.14 33.65 -2.74
N SER A 432 6.84 33.91 -2.86
CA SER A 432 6.13 34.99 -2.18
C SER A 432 4.81 34.48 -1.60
N SER A 433 4.24 35.18 -0.62
CA SER A 433 3.00 34.76 0.04
C SER A 433 2.15 35.96 0.45
N THR A 434 0.83 35.76 0.44
CA THR A 434 -0.17 36.73 0.89
C THR A 434 -1.08 36.08 1.92
N TYR A 435 -1.19 36.70 3.09
CA TYR A 435 -2.02 36.28 4.20
C TYR A 435 -3.08 37.34 4.46
N ASN A 436 -4.33 36.91 4.53
CA ASN A 436 -5.48 37.78 4.74
C ASN A 436 -5.57 38.21 6.21
N MET A 437 -5.93 39.48 6.42
CA MET A 437 -6.34 39.99 7.71
C MET A 437 -7.77 39.53 8.02
N THR A 438 -8.04 39.12 9.26
CA THR A 438 -9.41 38.91 9.77
C THR A 438 -9.63 39.81 10.98
N PRO A 439 -10.84 40.38 11.19
CA PRO A 439 -11.12 41.21 12.35
C PRO A 439 -11.22 40.38 13.64
N ASN A 440 -11.08 41.06 14.79
CA ASN A 440 -11.58 40.56 16.07
C ASN A 440 -13.10 40.76 16.10
N THR A 441 -13.86 39.68 16.13
CA THR A 441 -15.33 39.73 16.12
C THR A 441 -15.87 39.65 17.54
N TYR A 442 -16.62 40.67 17.96
CA TYR A 442 -17.27 40.74 19.27
C TYR A 442 -18.78 40.75 19.14
N HIS A 443 -19.44 39.92 19.92
CA HIS A 443 -20.88 39.99 20.15
C HIS A 443 -21.19 40.99 21.26
N VAL A 444 -22.06 41.95 20.94
CA VAL A 444 -22.51 43.00 21.86
C VAL A 444 -23.97 42.76 22.20
N GLY A 445 -24.26 42.52 23.47
CA GLY A 445 -25.61 42.24 23.94
C GLY A 445 -26.53 43.46 23.82
N THR A 446 -27.66 43.26 23.16
CA THR A 446 -28.67 44.32 22.92
C THR A 446 -30.03 43.98 23.54
N SER A 447 -30.13 42.93 24.39
CA SER A 447 -31.38 42.59 25.06
C SER A 447 -31.76 43.64 26.11
N THR A 448 -32.63 44.56 25.72
CA THR A 448 -33.21 45.60 26.57
C THR A 448 -34.61 45.96 26.10
N SER A 449 -35.49 46.33 27.04
CA SER A 449 -36.80 46.92 26.74
C SER A 449 -36.75 48.45 26.55
N ASP A 450 -35.62 49.09 26.87
CA ASP A 450 -35.41 50.52 26.68
C ASP A 450 -34.98 50.83 25.23
N SER A 451 -35.87 51.49 24.48
CA SER A 451 -35.63 51.84 23.09
C SER A 451 -34.52 52.88 22.89
N ALA A 452 -34.27 53.75 23.86
CA ALA A 452 -33.16 54.70 23.80
C ALA A 452 -31.82 54.00 24.04
N ALA A 453 -31.78 53.07 25.00
CA ALA A 453 -30.61 52.24 25.24
C ALA A 453 -30.29 51.35 24.02
N LEU A 454 -31.31 50.71 23.42
CA LEU A 454 -31.14 49.92 22.21
C LEU A 454 -30.60 50.74 21.04
N ALA A 455 -31.16 51.94 20.80
CA ALA A 455 -30.71 52.82 19.71
C ALA A 455 -29.28 53.33 19.93
N ALA A 456 -28.91 53.65 21.18
CA ALA A 456 -27.54 54.05 21.53
C ALA A 456 -26.55 52.91 21.29
N MET A 457 -26.89 51.68 21.71
CA MET A 457 -26.06 50.50 21.51
C MET A 457 -25.93 50.14 20.02
N GLN A 458 -27.01 50.18 19.26
CA GLN A 458 -26.98 49.96 17.81
C GLN A 458 -26.11 51.00 17.08
N SER A 459 -26.14 52.26 17.52
CA SER A 459 -25.28 53.31 16.96
C SER A 459 -23.80 53.08 17.29
N ALA A 460 -23.50 52.62 18.51
CA ALA A 460 -22.14 52.24 18.91
C ALA A 460 -21.62 51.05 18.09
N ILE A 461 -22.43 49.99 17.94
CA ILE A 461 -22.13 48.81 17.11
C ILE A 461 -21.89 49.22 15.65
N ALA A 462 -22.77 50.05 15.07
CA ALA A 462 -22.62 50.53 13.69
C ALA A 462 -21.36 51.38 13.46
N SER A 463 -20.82 52.00 14.52
CA SER A 463 -19.55 52.73 14.46
C SER A 463 -18.33 51.84 14.66
N ASN A 464 -18.54 50.56 14.98
CA ASN A 464 -17.52 49.53 15.13
C ASN A 464 -16.41 49.89 16.16
N ASP A 465 -16.81 50.55 17.24
CA ASP A 465 -15.93 51.12 18.26
C ASP A 465 -16.32 50.61 19.66
N LEU A 466 -15.48 49.75 20.24
CA LEU A 466 -15.68 49.16 21.57
C LEU A 466 -15.75 50.22 22.69
N SER A 467 -15.11 51.38 22.50
CA SER A 467 -15.15 52.47 23.48
C SER A 467 -16.57 53.03 23.56
N LYS A 468 -17.22 53.23 22.41
CA LYS A 468 -18.61 53.70 22.33
C LYS A 468 -19.61 52.68 22.85
N VAL A 469 -19.34 51.38 22.67
CA VAL A 469 -20.14 50.31 23.31
C VAL A 469 -20.07 50.44 24.83
N SER A 470 -18.86 50.64 25.36
CA SER A 470 -18.64 50.83 26.80
C SER A 470 -19.33 52.09 27.33
N GLU A 471 -19.27 53.20 26.58
CA GLU A 471 -19.97 54.45 26.90
C GLU A 471 -21.50 54.26 26.89
N ALA A 472 -22.06 53.58 25.88
CA ALA A 472 -23.50 53.31 25.79
C ALA A 472 -23.98 52.37 26.91
N ALA A 473 -23.17 51.40 27.32
CA ALA A 473 -23.45 50.54 28.46
C ALA A 473 -23.43 51.32 29.78
N ALA A 474 -22.46 52.21 29.97
CA ALA A 474 -22.33 53.05 31.16
C ALA A 474 -23.43 54.12 31.27
N GLN A 475 -23.88 54.66 30.14
CA GLN A 475 -24.96 55.65 30.08
C GLN A 475 -26.33 55.06 30.48
N TYR A 476 -26.54 53.76 30.23
CA TYR A 476 -27.78 53.04 30.55
C TYR A 476 -27.48 51.81 31.41
N PRO A 477 -27.06 51.99 32.69
CA PRO A 477 -26.66 50.89 33.56
C PRO A 477 -27.89 50.04 33.93
N GLY A 478 -28.02 48.88 33.29
CA GLY A 478 -29.09 47.91 33.57
C GLY A 478 -30.30 47.95 32.64
N GLY A 479 -30.11 48.17 31.32
CA GLY A 479 -31.17 47.99 30.32
C GLY A 479 -31.93 46.67 30.54
N THR A 480 -33.13 46.75 31.11
CA THR A 480 -33.81 45.59 31.68
C THR A 480 -34.25 44.64 30.57
N SER A 481 -33.63 43.45 30.57
CA SER A 481 -34.06 42.27 29.81
C SER A 481 -35.47 41.85 30.28
N PRO A 482 -36.36 41.34 29.41
CA PRO A 482 -37.67 40.87 29.84
C PRO A 482 -37.52 39.76 30.89
N ALA A 483 -38.08 39.95 32.08
CA ALA A 483 -38.19 38.89 33.07
C ALA A 483 -39.05 37.75 32.52
N SER A 484 -38.53 36.53 32.49
CA SER A 484 -39.35 35.32 32.34
C SER A 484 -40.38 35.32 33.47
N SER A 485 -41.66 35.43 33.12
CA SER A 485 -42.76 35.49 34.07
C SER A 485 -42.94 34.16 34.81
N SER A 486 -42.59 34.14 36.11
CA SER A 486 -43.21 33.22 37.08
C SER A 486 -44.52 33.82 37.55
N SER A 487 -45.65 33.21 37.23
CA SER A 487 -46.95 33.58 37.78
C SER A 487 -47.14 32.90 39.15
N ASP A 488 -47.11 33.68 40.22
CA ASP A 488 -47.78 33.33 41.47
C ASP A 488 -48.59 34.53 41.96
N THR A 489 -49.92 34.35 42.05
CA THR A 489 -50.84 35.26 42.73
C THR A 489 -51.38 34.50 43.92
N GLY A 490 -50.90 34.87 45.10
CA GLY A 490 -51.36 34.32 46.37
C GLY A 490 -52.74 34.82 46.78
N SER A 491 -53.31 34.14 47.78
CA SER A 491 -54.29 34.75 48.69
C SER A 491 -54.14 34.17 50.10
N SER A 492 -53.56 35.00 50.96
CA SER A 492 -53.99 35.33 52.33
C SER A 492 -54.72 34.26 53.18
N ILE A 493 -54.19 34.01 54.39
CA ILE A 493 -54.68 34.58 55.68
C ILE A 493 -53.88 33.94 56.82
N SER A 494 -53.28 34.81 57.63
CA SER A 494 -52.72 34.53 58.95
C SER A 494 -53.83 34.32 59.99
N ASP A 495 -53.71 33.32 60.86
CA ASP A 495 -53.51 33.51 62.31
C ASP A 495 -53.56 32.19 63.10
N SER A 496 -52.51 31.98 63.89
CA SER A 496 -52.38 31.26 65.17
C SER A 496 -53.12 29.95 65.47
N GLY A 497 -52.34 28.91 65.80
CA GLY A 497 -52.84 27.75 66.53
C GLY A 497 -51.82 26.66 66.88
N ARG A 498 -51.08 26.87 67.98
CA ARG A 498 -50.59 25.88 68.97
C ARG A 498 -49.97 24.53 68.53
N THR A 499 -48.74 24.37 69.04
CA THR A 499 -48.01 23.16 69.44
C THR A 499 -48.86 22.01 70.02
N THR A 500 -48.54 20.75 69.66
CA THR A 500 -47.87 19.71 70.50
C THR A 500 -47.81 18.35 69.80
N ASP A 501 -46.66 17.67 69.95
CA ASP A 501 -46.47 16.24 70.29
C ASP A 501 -46.83 15.09 69.33
N ASN A 502 -45.75 14.36 68.95
CA ASN A 502 -45.42 13.00 69.42
C ASN A 502 -45.85 11.74 68.61
N SER A 503 -44.86 10.84 68.50
CA SER A 503 -44.89 9.36 68.42
C SER A 503 -45.56 8.68 67.22
N SER A 504 -44.84 7.93 66.39
CA SER A 504 -44.23 6.58 66.57
C SER A 504 -45.10 5.44 66.04
N SER A 505 -44.48 4.68 65.12
CA SER A 505 -44.53 3.21 64.94
C SER A 505 -45.70 2.53 64.22
N GLY A 506 -45.29 1.56 63.37
CA GLY A 506 -46.03 0.36 62.95
C GLY A 506 -46.66 0.46 61.55
N SER A 507 -46.64 -0.53 60.66
CA SER A 507 -46.20 -1.94 60.72
C SER A 507 -46.42 -2.59 59.33
N GLY A 508 -45.71 -3.69 59.04
CA GLY A 508 -46.14 -4.79 58.15
C GLY A 508 -45.62 -4.71 56.69
N SER A 509 -44.65 -5.54 56.24
CA SER A 509 -44.66 -7.01 56.04
C SER A 509 -45.76 -7.41 55.04
N SER A 510 -45.58 -8.17 53.94
CA SER A 510 -44.76 -9.33 53.54
C SER A 510 -45.04 -9.56 52.03
N GLY A 511 -44.32 -10.31 51.19
CA GLY A 511 -43.26 -11.30 51.31
C GLY A 511 -42.68 -11.58 49.90
N SER A 512 -41.45 -12.08 49.79
CA SER A 512 -41.11 -13.52 49.72
C SER A 512 -41.19 -14.03 48.27
N SER A 513 -40.20 -14.69 47.66
CA SER A 513 -38.91 -15.20 48.14
C SER A 513 -38.18 -15.95 47.01
N SER A 514 -36.84 -16.01 47.18
CA SER A 514 -35.93 -17.17 46.98
C SER A 514 -35.74 -17.74 45.57
N SER A 515 -34.55 -18.19 45.14
CA SER A 515 -33.26 -18.58 45.75
C SER A 515 -32.34 -18.96 44.58
N GLY A 516 -31.00 -19.03 44.60
CA GLY A 516 -29.90 -19.04 45.57
C GLY A 516 -28.61 -19.01 44.71
N GLY A 517 -27.36 -18.89 45.18
CA GLY A 517 -26.78 -19.12 46.50
C GLY A 517 -25.65 -20.16 46.40
N SER A 518 -24.39 -19.71 46.24
CA SER A 518 -23.13 -20.32 46.72
C SER A 518 -21.95 -19.42 46.27
N SER A 519 -21.19 -18.74 47.14
CA SER A 519 -20.14 -19.20 48.10
C SER A 519 -19.05 -20.02 47.41
N GLY A 520 -17.74 -19.81 47.54
CA GLY A 520 -16.78 -18.96 48.28
C GLY A 520 -15.39 -19.43 47.75
N GLY A 521 -14.19 -18.94 48.07
CA GLY A 521 -13.62 -17.94 48.97
C GLY A 521 -12.08 -18.10 48.93
N GLY A 522 -11.35 -17.06 49.36
CA GLY A 522 -9.94 -17.07 49.84
C GLY A 522 -8.82 -17.26 48.81
N ASP A 523 -7.56 -16.82 48.99
CA ASP A 523 -6.86 -15.96 49.96
C ASP A 523 -5.39 -15.83 49.44
N SER A 524 -4.63 -14.85 49.96
CA SER A 524 -3.15 -14.65 49.92
C SER A 524 -2.51 -14.25 48.57
N GLY A 525 -1.74 -13.16 48.45
CA GLY A 525 -0.44 -12.84 49.10
C GLY A 525 0.68 -13.23 48.13
N THR A 526 1.62 -12.41 47.65
CA THR A 526 2.66 -11.68 48.38
C THR A 526 3.54 -10.92 47.36
N SER A 527 4.12 -9.83 47.82
CA SER A 527 5.17 -8.99 47.21
C SER A 527 6.52 -9.70 47.02
N SER A 528 7.33 -9.28 46.03
CA SER A 528 8.79 -9.32 46.15
C SER A 528 9.47 -8.20 45.36
N SER A 529 10.11 -7.30 46.10
CA SER A 529 11.20 -6.42 45.68
C SER A 529 12.54 -7.12 45.92
N GLY A 530 13.54 -6.90 45.06
CA GLY A 530 14.92 -7.31 45.29
C GLY A 530 15.92 -6.49 44.49
N GLN A 531 16.66 -5.63 45.18
CA GLN A 531 17.83 -4.86 44.72
C GLN A 531 19.14 -5.65 44.89
N GLY A 532 20.17 -5.25 44.12
CA GLY A 532 21.61 -5.34 44.45
C GLY A 532 22.32 -6.55 43.80
N SER A 533 23.54 -6.46 43.29
CA SER A 533 24.68 -5.63 43.70
C SER A 533 25.81 -5.58 42.65
N SER A 534 26.70 -4.62 42.86
CA SER A 534 27.94 -4.21 42.17
C SER A 534 29.08 -5.23 42.01
N GLY A 535 29.99 -4.94 41.07
CA GLY A 535 31.44 -4.91 41.33
C GLY A 535 32.34 -5.54 40.27
N GLY A 536 33.34 -4.80 39.77
CA GLY A 536 34.49 -5.36 39.06
C GLY A 536 35.18 -4.39 38.10
N GLN A 537 36.35 -3.90 38.49
CA GLN A 537 37.17 -2.84 37.88
C GLN A 537 38.49 -3.47 37.35
N THR A 538 39.24 -2.72 36.52
CA THR A 538 40.66 -2.91 36.08
C THR A 538 40.88 -3.93 34.93
N ASP A 539 41.83 -3.81 33.98
CA ASP A 539 42.94 -2.90 33.75
C ASP A 539 43.45 -3.04 32.28
N SER A 540 44.03 -1.96 31.77
CA SER A 540 45.13 -1.75 30.80
C SER A 540 45.69 -2.80 29.80
N ALA A 541 46.25 -2.21 28.71
CA ALA A 541 47.27 -2.70 27.75
C ALA A 541 46.74 -3.48 26.51
N GLN A 542 47.25 -3.36 25.28
CA GLN A 542 48.60 -2.99 24.86
C GLN A 542 48.61 -2.68 23.34
N THR A 543 49.41 -1.70 22.95
CA THR A 543 49.80 -1.35 21.58
C THR A 543 50.92 -2.24 21.05
N SER A 544 50.82 -2.67 19.79
CA SER A 544 51.91 -3.15 18.90
C SER A 544 51.37 -3.03 17.45
N GLY A 545 52.00 -2.43 16.44
CA GLY A 545 53.40 -2.08 16.24
C GLY A 545 54.07 -3.08 15.29
N GLU A 546 53.99 -2.86 13.97
CA GLU A 546 54.85 -3.36 12.86
C GLU A 546 54.22 -2.83 11.56
N GLN A 547 54.78 -1.96 10.70
CA GLN A 547 56.11 -1.70 10.12
C GLN A 547 56.45 -2.56 8.87
N SER A 548 56.55 -1.83 7.74
CA SER A 548 57.37 -2.02 6.52
C SER A 548 57.06 -3.09 5.46
N SER A 549 56.82 -2.62 4.22
CA SER A 549 57.65 -2.82 2.99
C SER A 549 56.86 -2.22 1.81
N ASP A 550 57.20 -1.07 1.21
CA ASP A 550 58.30 -0.76 0.29
C ASP A 550 58.62 -1.82 -0.78
N THR A 551 58.11 -1.59 -2.00
CA THR A 551 58.75 -1.82 -3.32
C THR A 551 57.94 -1.00 -4.34
N GLY A 552 58.47 0.05 -4.98
CA GLY A 552 59.15 0.01 -6.29
C GLY A 552 58.15 -0.34 -7.41
N GLY A 553 57.82 0.49 -8.41
CA GLY A 553 58.66 1.37 -9.23
C GLY A 553 58.72 0.80 -10.67
N GLU A 554 58.65 1.69 -11.68
CA GLU A 554 58.63 1.46 -13.15
C GLU A 554 57.25 1.12 -13.72
N GLY A 555 56.68 1.74 -14.76
CA GLY A 555 57.10 2.56 -15.92
C GLY A 555 56.04 2.24 -17.00
N GLY A 556 55.56 3.05 -17.95
CA GLY A 556 55.99 4.25 -18.65
C GLY A 556 55.51 4.09 -20.11
N GLY A 557 54.91 5.13 -20.70
CA GLY A 557 54.57 5.26 -22.14
C GLY A 557 53.25 4.60 -22.57
N GLU A 558 52.37 5.21 -23.35
CA GLU A 558 52.45 6.36 -24.28
C GLU A 558 51.28 7.34 -24.09
#